data_AF-A0A2D0N606-F1
#
_entry.id   AF-A0A2D0N606-F1
#
_cell.length_a   1.000
_cell.length_b   1.000
_cell.length_c   1.000
_cell.angle_alpha   90.00
_cell.angle_beta   90.00
_cell.angle_gamma   90.00
#
_symmetry.space_group_name_H-M   'P 1'
#
loop_
_entity.id
_entity.type
_entity.pdbx_description
1 polymer ?
#
loop_
_entity_poly.entity_id
_entity_poly.type
_entity_poly.pdbx_seq_one_letter_code
_entity_poly.pdbx_strand_id
1 'polypeptide(L)'
;MKEVGKGLKADVVFGSPTNRCVGIGICQVNPYQSTVVSRHLSCCQRVETTLHFSQPDRLIFSFSRKKICKKMIGRQFAYSRFRIKDALELSDWLTDQLGTGKAELIPGTYPVIFEEEWISVAIRIRQS
;
A
#
# COMPACT_ATOMS: atom_id res chain seq x y z
N MET A 1 19.21 10.87 13.52
CA MET A 1 17.95 10.11 13.43
C MET A 1 16.96 11.02 12.72
N LYS A 2 16.53 10.67 11.50
CA LYS A 2 15.61 11.51 10.70
C LYS A 2 14.22 11.43 11.31
N GLU A 3 13.58 12.57 11.52
CA GLU A 3 12.19 12.66 11.96
C GLU A 3 11.30 11.82 11.04
N VAL A 4 10.62 10.84 11.62
CA VAL A 4 9.49 10.18 10.99
C VAL A 4 8.36 11.20 11.02
N GLY A 5 8.26 12.03 9.98
CA GLY A 5 7.08 12.88 9.78
C GLY A 5 5.83 12.02 9.92
N LYS A 6 4.82 12.52 10.63
CA LYS A 6 3.56 11.79 10.94
C LYS A 6 2.98 11.18 9.65
N GLY A 7 3.28 9.91 9.39
CA GLY A 7 2.76 9.22 8.23
C GLY A 7 1.25 9.02 8.38
N LEU A 8 0.54 9.07 7.25
CA LEU A 8 -0.89 8.85 7.19
C LEU A 8 -1.19 7.37 7.42
N LYS A 9 -1.99 7.05 8.44
CA LYS A 9 -2.48 5.69 8.64
C LYS A 9 -3.57 5.38 7.64
N ALA A 10 -3.49 4.20 7.03
CA ALA A 10 -4.46 3.72 6.07
C ALA A 10 -4.61 2.20 6.17
N ASP A 11 -5.65 1.66 5.55
CA ASP A 11 -5.81 0.23 5.34
C ASP A 11 -5.58 -0.11 3.87
N VAL A 12 -4.65 -1.03 3.62
CA VAL A 12 -4.38 -1.54 2.27
C VAL A 12 -5.06 -2.89 2.10
N VAL A 13 -5.74 -3.05 0.97
CA VAL A 13 -6.24 -4.34 0.50
C VAL A 13 -5.29 -4.85 -0.57
N PHE A 14 -4.61 -5.96 -0.33
CA PHE A 14 -3.74 -6.59 -1.31
C PHE A 14 -4.55 -7.28 -2.42
N GLY A 15 -4.08 -7.14 -3.66
CA GLY A 15 -4.71 -7.73 -4.84
C GLY A 15 -4.57 -6.84 -6.06
N SER A 16 -5.44 -7.06 -7.04
CA SER A 16 -5.52 -6.27 -8.27
C SER A 16 -6.94 -5.67 -8.39
N PRO A 17 -7.07 -4.37 -8.69
CA PRO A 17 -8.37 -3.74 -8.88
C PRO A 17 -9.12 -4.30 -10.10
N THR A 18 -8.43 -4.65 -11.18
CA THR A 18 -9.01 -5.22 -12.40
C THR A 18 -9.43 -6.68 -12.25
N ASN A 19 -8.98 -7.36 -11.17
CA ASN A 19 -9.26 -8.75 -10.90
C ASN A 19 -9.95 -8.98 -9.54
N ARG A 20 -10.91 -8.13 -9.18
CA ARG A 20 -11.75 -8.26 -7.96
C ARG A 20 -10.91 -8.48 -6.67
N CYS A 21 -9.82 -7.74 -6.53
CA CYS A 21 -8.85 -7.85 -5.44
C CYS A 21 -8.18 -9.24 -5.27
N VAL A 22 -8.12 -10.04 -6.34
CA VAL A 22 -7.40 -11.31 -6.37
C VAL A 22 -6.06 -11.12 -7.08
N GLY A 23 -4.97 -11.57 -6.45
CA GLY A 23 -3.65 -11.59 -7.07
C GLY A 23 -2.57 -10.93 -6.21
N ILE A 24 -1.70 -10.17 -6.88
CA ILE A 24 -0.56 -9.46 -6.28
C ILE A 24 -0.69 -7.96 -6.54
N GLY A 25 -0.18 -7.16 -5.62
CA GLY A 25 -0.22 -5.70 -5.69
C GLY A 25 -1.19 -5.08 -4.69
N ILE A 26 -1.63 -3.86 -4.98
CA ILE A 26 -2.57 -3.11 -4.16
C ILE A 26 -3.89 -3.02 -4.93
N CYS A 27 -4.95 -3.53 -4.34
CA CYS A 27 -6.30 -3.39 -4.87
C CYS A 27 -6.92 -2.06 -4.47
N GLN A 28 -6.78 -1.68 -3.20
CA GLN A 28 -7.41 -0.49 -2.63
C GLN A 28 -6.57 0.06 -1.48
N VAL A 29 -6.68 1.37 -1.27
CA VAL A 29 -6.18 2.08 -0.10
C VAL A 29 -7.35 2.85 0.51
N ASN A 30 -7.69 2.51 1.75
CA ASN A 30 -8.86 3.01 2.45
C ASN A 30 -8.47 3.80 3.70
N PRO A 31 -9.37 4.66 4.23
CA PRO A 31 -9.20 5.26 5.54
C PRO A 31 -8.95 4.19 6.61
N TYR A 32 -8.08 4.51 7.56
CA TYR A 32 -7.78 3.64 8.69
C TYR A 32 -9.07 3.27 9.44
N GLN A 33 -9.26 1.98 9.72
CA GLN A 33 -10.44 1.43 10.39
C GLN A 33 -11.77 1.65 9.66
N SER A 34 -11.75 1.92 8.35
CA SER A 34 -12.99 2.03 7.56
C SER A 34 -13.80 0.73 7.63
N THR A 35 -15.09 0.85 7.94
CA THR A 35 -16.06 -0.26 7.98
C THR A 35 -16.61 -0.62 6.59
N VAL A 36 -16.24 0.15 5.55
CA VAL A 36 -16.81 0.09 4.18
C VAL A 36 -16.36 -1.14 3.38
N VAL A 37 -15.54 -2.03 3.96
CA VAL A 37 -14.87 -3.09 3.20
C VAL A 37 -15.75 -4.33 3.02
N SER A 38 -15.79 -4.85 1.78
CA SER A 38 -16.63 -5.97 1.34
C SER A 38 -16.49 -7.22 2.22
N ARG A 39 -17.62 -7.84 2.55
CA ARG A 39 -17.79 -9.08 3.36
C ARG A 39 -17.07 -10.34 2.82
N HIS A 40 -16.27 -10.22 1.78
CA HIS A 40 -15.63 -11.33 1.06
C HIS A 40 -14.09 -11.30 1.10
N LEU A 41 -13.46 -10.35 1.80
CA LEU A 41 -12.01 -10.39 1.97
C LEU A 41 -11.62 -11.41 3.02
N SER A 42 -10.63 -12.23 2.71
CA SER A 42 -9.98 -13.04 3.73
C SER A 42 -9.30 -12.13 4.75
N CYS A 43 -9.30 -12.53 6.03
CA CYS A 43 -8.68 -11.79 7.15
C CYS A 43 -7.22 -11.36 6.89
N CYS A 44 -6.53 -12.03 5.96
CA CYS A 44 -5.14 -11.77 5.61
C CYS A 44 -4.91 -10.77 4.47
N GLN A 45 -5.96 -10.35 3.73
CA GLN A 45 -5.83 -9.45 2.57
C GLN A 45 -5.81 -7.98 2.93
N ARG A 46 -6.38 -7.61 4.09
CA ARG A 46 -6.40 -6.25 4.60
C ARG A 46 -5.32 -6.07 5.65
N VAL A 47 -4.52 -5.02 5.52
CA VAL A 47 -3.41 -4.74 6.44
C VAL A 47 -3.33 -3.24 6.70
N GLU A 48 -3.12 -2.91 7.97
CA GLU A 48 -2.83 -1.53 8.42
C GLU A 48 -1.46 -1.10 7.88
N THR A 49 -1.40 0.06 7.25
CA THR A 49 -0.17 0.64 6.70
C THR A 49 0.01 2.08 7.16
N THR A 50 1.25 2.54 7.14
CA THR A 50 1.58 3.97 7.25
C THR A 50 2.11 4.45 5.90
N LEU A 51 1.59 5.58 5.42
CA LEU A 51 1.93 6.19 4.15
C LEU A 51 2.67 7.50 4.37
N HIS A 52 3.74 7.73 3.62
CA HIS A 52 4.41 9.04 3.63
C HIS A 52 5.18 9.25 2.32
N PHE A 53 5.31 10.51 1.91
CA PHE A 53 6.15 10.85 0.77
C PHE A 53 7.63 10.75 1.13
N SER A 54 8.39 10.10 0.26
CA SER A 54 9.86 10.17 0.29
C SER A 54 10.40 11.20 -0.68
N GLN A 55 9.70 11.38 -1.80
CA GLN A 55 9.96 12.28 -2.91
C GLN A 55 8.59 12.68 -3.51
N PRO A 56 8.50 13.75 -4.30
CA PRO A 56 7.23 14.19 -4.91
C PRO A 56 6.53 13.08 -5.73
N ASP A 57 7.29 12.17 -6.34
CA ASP A 57 6.80 11.08 -7.19
C ASP A 57 6.79 9.72 -6.49
N ARG A 58 7.07 9.65 -5.17
CA ARG A 58 7.22 8.37 -4.45
C ARG A 58 6.54 8.34 -3.09
N LEU A 59 5.53 7.49 -3.00
CA LEU A 59 4.82 7.16 -1.77
C LEU A 59 5.41 5.90 -1.13
N ILE A 60 5.88 6.00 0.11
CA ILE A 60 6.33 4.85 0.89
C ILE A 60 5.14 4.24 1.61
N PHE A 61 4.98 2.93 1.44
CA PHE A 61 4.07 2.09 2.19
C PHE A 61 4.87 1.31 3.21
N SER A 62 4.59 1.52 4.49
CA SER A 62 5.21 0.80 5.61
C SER A 62 4.18 -0.07 6.31
N PHE A 63 4.37 -1.38 6.22
CA PHE A 63 3.48 -2.39 6.79
C PHE A 63 4.12 -3.03 8.02
N SER A 64 3.35 -3.18 9.10
CA SER A 64 3.84 -3.89 10.29
C SER A 64 3.89 -5.39 10.03
N ARG A 65 5.06 -6.02 10.25
CA ARG A 65 5.23 -7.47 10.11
C ARG A 65 4.33 -8.27 11.04
N LYS A 66 3.99 -7.71 12.21
CA LYS A 66 3.09 -8.33 13.20
C LYS A 66 1.63 -8.36 12.72
N LYS A 67 1.27 -7.48 11.77
CA LYS A 67 -0.09 -7.34 11.23
C LYS A 67 -0.29 -8.03 9.88
N ILE A 68 0.78 -8.57 9.28
CA ILE A 68 0.71 -9.34 8.03
C ILE A 68 0.89 -10.82 8.33
N CYS A 69 0.00 -11.66 7.82
CA CYS A 69 0.19 -13.11 7.95
C CYS A 69 1.36 -13.61 7.09
N LYS A 70 2.03 -14.68 7.53
CA LYS A 70 3.19 -15.26 6.82
C LYS A 70 2.89 -15.62 5.35
N LYS A 71 1.69 -16.15 5.08
CA LYS A 71 1.24 -16.48 3.71
C LYS A 71 1.19 -15.25 2.81
N MET A 72 0.75 -14.10 3.35
CA MET A 72 0.69 -12.85 2.60
C MET A 72 2.08 -12.27 2.38
N ILE A 73 2.98 -12.38 3.37
CA ILE A 73 4.40 -11.98 3.20
C ILE A 73 5.03 -12.74 2.02
N GLY A 74 4.94 -14.07 2.03
CA GLY A 74 5.50 -14.92 0.97
C GLY A 74 4.83 -14.73 -0.40
N ARG A 75 3.59 -14.23 -0.45
CA ARG A 75 2.87 -13.98 -1.71
C ARG A 75 3.16 -12.60 -2.29
N GLN A 76 3.12 -11.55 -1.48
CA GLN A 76 3.18 -10.15 -1.92
C GLN A 76 4.60 -9.61 -1.98
N PHE A 77 5.50 -10.12 -1.13
CA PHE A 77 6.85 -9.60 -0.94
C PHE A 77 7.92 -10.66 -1.26
N ALA A 78 7.58 -11.65 -2.09
CA ALA A 78 8.50 -12.70 -2.51
C ALA A 78 9.75 -12.12 -3.16
N TYR A 79 10.91 -12.72 -2.88
CA TYR A 79 12.19 -12.33 -3.49
C TYR A 79 12.55 -10.85 -3.30
N SER A 80 12.12 -10.25 -2.18
CA SER A 80 12.33 -8.82 -1.87
C SER A 80 11.80 -7.87 -2.95
N ARG A 81 10.70 -8.26 -3.58
CA ARG A 81 10.03 -7.51 -4.64
C ARG A 81 8.54 -7.42 -4.37
N PHE A 82 7.99 -6.23 -4.57
CA PHE A 82 6.56 -5.97 -4.52
C PHE A 82 6.08 -5.60 -5.91
N ARG A 83 5.04 -6.27 -6.41
CA ARG A 83 4.58 -6.12 -7.79
C ARG A 83 3.21 -5.48 -7.83
N ILE A 84 3.08 -4.34 -8.50
CA ILE A 84 1.81 -3.72 -8.84
C ILE A 84 1.55 -4.02 -10.31
N LYS A 85 0.45 -4.74 -10.60
CA LYS A 85 0.09 -5.11 -11.97
C LYS A 85 -0.72 -4.05 -12.67
N ASP A 86 -1.66 -3.45 -11.95
CA ASP A 86 -2.61 -2.49 -12.48
C ASP A 86 -2.39 -1.14 -11.83
N ALA A 87 -2.62 -0.07 -12.59
CA ALA A 87 -2.61 1.26 -12.04
C ALA A 87 -3.74 1.37 -11.03
N LEU A 88 -3.50 2.13 -9.96
CA LEU A 88 -4.51 2.37 -8.93
C LEU A 88 -4.65 3.87 -8.72
N GLU A 89 -5.78 4.42 -9.13
CA GLU A 89 -6.14 5.79 -8.77
C GLU A 89 -6.30 5.89 -7.25
N LEU A 90 -5.64 6.87 -6.64
CA LEU A 90 -5.79 7.16 -5.23
C LEU A 90 -7.15 7.83 -5.03
N SER A 91 -7.86 7.46 -3.96
CA SER A 91 -9.15 8.08 -3.64
C SER A 91 -8.98 9.55 -3.28
N ASP A 92 -10.02 10.35 -3.49
CA ASP A 92 -10.04 11.78 -3.14
C ASP A 92 -9.63 12.01 -1.68
N TRP A 93 -10.14 11.18 -0.76
CA TRP A 93 -9.73 11.20 0.64
C TRP A 93 -8.22 11.08 0.80
N LEU A 94 -7.60 10.12 0.09
CA LEU A 94 -6.18 9.88 0.22
C LEU A 94 -5.37 11.02 -0.37
N THR A 95 -5.77 11.55 -1.54
CA THR A 95 -5.09 12.69 -2.16
C THR A 95 -5.23 13.95 -1.31
N ASP A 96 -6.39 14.19 -0.71
CA ASP A 96 -6.63 15.31 0.22
C ASP A 96 -5.74 15.21 1.47
N GLN A 97 -5.68 14.03 2.10
CA GLN A 97 -4.84 13.80 3.28
C GLN A 97 -3.34 13.91 2.97
N LEU A 98 -2.95 13.55 1.75
CA LEU A 98 -1.58 13.64 1.27
C LEU A 98 -1.24 15.05 0.74
N GLY A 99 -2.21 15.97 0.64
CA GLY A 99 -2.00 17.31 0.08
C GLY A 99 -1.57 17.30 -1.39
N THR A 100 -1.99 16.28 -2.14
CA THR A 100 -1.70 16.12 -3.57
C THR A 100 -2.97 16.30 -4.38
N GLY A 101 -2.84 16.74 -5.64
CA GLY A 101 -3.91 16.58 -6.62
C GLY A 101 -4.17 15.10 -6.92
N LYS A 102 -5.02 14.84 -7.92
CA LYS A 102 -5.31 13.50 -8.41
C LYS A 102 -4.00 12.75 -8.69
N ALA A 103 -3.90 11.54 -8.14
CA ALA A 103 -2.69 10.75 -8.23
C ALA A 103 -3.04 9.28 -8.43
N GLU A 104 -2.14 8.55 -9.07
CA GLU A 104 -2.26 7.10 -9.27
C GLU A 104 -0.96 6.38 -8.93
N LEU A 105 -1.06 5.16 -8.40
CA LEU A 105 0.07 4.26 -8.27
C LEU A 105 0.42 3.66 -9.62
N ILE A 106 1.71 3.65 -9.96
CA ILE A 106 2.18 3.17 -11.26
C ILE A 106 2.43 1.66 -11.22
N PRO A 107 1.99 0.90 -12.24
CA PRO A 107 2.38 -0.50 -12.41
C PRO A 107 3.89 -0.68 -12.43
N GLY A 108 4.39 -1.72 -11.77
CA GLY A 108 5.82 -1.97 -11.70
C GLY A 108 6.23 -3.01 -10.69
N THR A 109 7.54 -3.23 -10.62
CA THR A 109 8.17 -4.05 -9.59
C THR A 109 9.06 -3.16 -8.75
N TYR A 110 8.78 -3.13 -7.45
CA TYR A 110 9.41 -2.23 -6.50
C TYR A 110 10.25 -3.03 -5.50
N PRO A 111 11.44 -2.54 -5.13
CA PRO A 111 12.25 -3.19 -4.10
C PRO A 111 11.53 -3.13 -2.76
N VAL A 112 11.65 -4.21 -1.99
CA VAL A 112 11.12 -4.32 -0.63
C VAL A 112 12.27 -4.24 0.34
N ILE A 113 12.15 -3.35 1.32
CA ILE A 113 13.07 -3.25 2.44
C ILE A 113 12.43 -4.00 3.61
N PHE A 114 13.09 -5.04 4.08
CA PHE A 114 12.69 -5.77 5.29
C PHE A 114 13.50 -5.27 6.47
N GLU A 115 12.80 -4.73 7.45
CA GLU A 115 13.34 -4.38 8.76
C GLU A 115 12.83 -5.38 9.81
N GLU A 116 13.30 -5.24 11.06
CA GLU A 116 12.90 -6.13 12.14
C GLU A 116 11.38 -6.16 12.34
N GLU A 117 10.74 -4.98 12.39
CA GLU A 117 9.30 -4.86 12.64
C GLU A 117 8.48 -4.44 11.41
N TRP A 118 9.13 -3.94 10.36
CA TRP A 118 8.49 -3.28 9.22
C TRP A 118 8.86 -3.91 7.88
N ILE A 119 7.95 -3.78 6.93
CA ILE A 119 8.18 -4.01 5.51
C ILE A 119 7.87 -2.70 4.80
N SER A 120 8.84 -2.14 4.10
CA SER A 120 8.68 -0.87 3.41
C SER A 120 8.86 -1.02 1.91
N VAL A 121 8.00 -0.35 1.14
CA VAL A 121 8.04 -0.31 -0.32
C VAL A 121 7.83 1.13 -0.77
N ALA A 122 8.78 1.67 -1.54
CA ALA A 122 8.65 2.97 -2.18
C ALA A 122 8.03 2.78 -3.57
N ILE A 123 6.77 3.19 -3.73
CA ILE A 123 6.00 3.03 -4.97
C ILE A 123 5.95 4.37 -5.70
N ARG A 124 6.13 4.33 -7.03
CA ARG A 124 6.01 5.52 -7.87
C ARG A 124 4.55 5.91 -8.03
N ILE A 125 4.32 7.22 -8.02
CA ILE A 125 3.02 7.81 -8.33
C ILE A 125 3.11 8.74 -9.53
N ARG A 126 2.01 8.89 -10.27
CA ARG A 126 1.84 9.94 -11.27
C ARG A 126 0.76 10.89 -10.78
N GLN A 127 1.10 12.16 -10.68
CA GLN A 127 0.17 13.24 -10.41
C GLN A 127 -0.40 13.75 -11.74
N SER A 128 -1.67 14.16 -11.72
CA SER A 128 -2.42 14.68 -12.87
C SER A 128 -2.95 16.08 -12.60
#